data_AF-A0A1G9X8P4-F1
#
_entry.id   AF-A0A1G9X8P4-F1
#
_cell.length_a   1.000
_cell.length_b   1.000
_cell.length_c   1.000
_cell.angle_alpha   90.00
_cell.angle_beta   90.00
_cell.angle_gamma   90.00
#
_symmetry.space_group_name_H-M   'P 1'
#
loop_
_entity.id
_entity.type
_entity.pdbx_description
1 polymer ?
#
loop_
_entity_poly.entity_id
_entity_poly.type
_entity_poly.pdbx_seq_one_letter_code
_entity_poly.pdbx_strand_id
1 'polypeptide(L)'
;MTRTIRLIFTFYNTYNIPSILISVLSAGIFRISGMSFFVVIFWFKLISMGFIITFINSYRSKEYFYYQNLGLSKIALWTGSLVFDFVLFLALIFGVYQLR
;
A
#
# COMPACT_ATOMS: atom_id res chain seq x y z
N MET A 1 2.19 -10.12 18.96
CA MET A 1 2.45 -9.90 17.52
C MET A 1 3.44 -10.95 17.05
N THR A 2 3.08 -11.82 16.09
CA THR A 2 3.99 -12.86 15.59
C THR A 2 5.16 -12.24 14.83
N ARG A 3 6.31 -12.91 14.82
CA ARG A 3 7.57 -12.41 14.20
C ARG A 3 7.36 -11.99 12.74
N THR A 4 6.56 -12.75 11.99
CA THR A 4 6.22 -12.50 10.59
C THR A 4 5.49 -11.17 10.39
N ILE A 5 4.48 -10.87 11.20
CA ILE A 5 3.71 -9.62 11.08
C ILE A 5 4.61 -8.41 11.35
N ARG A 6 5.52 -8.53 12.32
CA ARG A 6 6.49 -7.45 12.61
C ARG A 6 7.41 -7.19 11.41
N LEU A 7 7.91 -8.24 10.76
CA LEU A 7 8.80 -8.09 9.59
C LEU A 7 8.07 -7.49 8.38
N ILE A 8 6.83 -7.89 8.13
CA ILE A 8 5.99 -7.28 7.08
C ILE A 8 5.74 -5.80 7.38
N PHE A 9 5.48 -5.45 8.64
CA PHE A 9 5.28 -4.06 9.04
C PHE A 9 6.56 -3.22 8.91
N THR A 10 7.71 -3.78 9.27
CA THR A 10 9.01 -3.13 9.05
C THR A 10 9.26 -2.89 7.56
N PHE A 11 8.92 -3.86 6.69
CA PHE A 11 9.02 -3.69 5.25
C PHE A 11 8.03 -2.64 4.72
N TYR A 12 6.80 -2.60 5.24
CA TYR A 12 5.79 -1.59 4.88
C TYR A 12 6.26 -0.17 5.19
N ASN A 13 7.02 0.02 6.28
CA ASN A 13 7.54 1.32 6.68
C ASN A 13 8.52 1.94 5.66
N THR A 14 8.99 1.16 4.69
CA THR A 14 9.84 1.65 3.60
C THR A 14 9.08 2.56 2.63
N TYR A 15 7.75 2.39 2.51
CA TYR A 15 6.94 3.12 1.52
C TYR A 15 5.56 3.55 2.02
N ASN A 16 5.28 3.39 3.30
CA ASN A 16 4.02 3.78 3.91
C ASN A 16 3.71 5.27 3.69
N ILE A 17 4.68 6.18 3.82
CA ILE A 17 4.48 7.62 3.66
C ILE A 17 3.93 7.96 2.26
N PRO A 18 4.60 7.64 1.14
CA PRO A 18 4.07 7.94 -0.18
C PRO A 18 2.75 7.20 -0.45
N SER A 19 2.60 5.97 0.04
CA SER A 19 1.37 5.20 -0.18
C SER A 19 0.14 5.76 0.54
N ILE A 20 0.31 6.18 1.81
CA ILE A 20 -0.75 6.79 2.62
C ILE A 20 -1.13 8.15 2.04
N LEU A 21 -0.16 8.97 1.63
CA LEU A 21 -0.43 10.25 0.98
C LEU A 21 -1.30 10.08 -0.27
N ILE A 22 -0.98 9.10 -1.11
CA ILE A 22 -1.77 8.76 -2.30
C ILE A 22 -3.19 8.33 -1.91
N SER A 23 -3.33 7.51 -0.87
CA SER A 23 -4.65 7.08 -0.36
C SER A 23 -5.48 8.26 0.17
N VAL A 24 -4.87 9.19 0.89
CA VAL A 24 -5.55 10.39 1.43
C VAL A 24 -5.96 11.33 0.30
N LEU A 25 -5.09 11.58 -0.68
CA LEU A 25 -5.43 12.38 -1.87
C LEU A 25 -6.58 11.76 -2.65
N SER A 26 -6.52 10.43 -2.84
CA SER A 26 -7.58 9.65 -3.49
C SER A 26 -8.92 9.79 -2.77
N ALA A 27 -8.92 9.72 -1.44
CA ALA A 27 -10.12 9.91 -0.62
C ALA A 27 -10.66 11.34 -0.70
N GLY A 28 -9.79 12.35 -0.76
CA GLY A 28 -10.16 13.74 -0.98
C GLY A 28 -10.85 13.97 -2.33
N ILE A 29 -10.29 13.41 -3.41
CA ILE A 29 -10.89 13.46 -4.76
C ILE A 29 -12.23 12.72 -4.77
N PHE A 30 -12.30 11.53 -4.16
CA PHE A 30 -13.54 10.76 -4.07
C PHE A 30 -14.67 11.53 -3.36
N ARG A 31 -14.34 12.28 -2.30
CA ARG A 31 -15.32 13.09 -1.57
C ARG A 31 -16.01 14.12 -2.49
N ILE A 32 -15.25 14.73 -3.39
CA ILE A 32 -15.73 15.78 -4.30
C ILE A 32 -16.48 15.14 -5.49
N SER A 33 -15.86 14.18 -6.17
CA SER A 33 -16.36 13.61 -7.43
C SER A 33 -17.44 12.53 -7.25
N GLY A 34 -17.46 11.84 -6.11
CA GLY A 34 -18.42 10.77 -5.81
C GLY A 34 -18.16 9.44 -6.51
N MET A 35 -19.17 8.56 -6.47
CA MET A 35 -19.04 7.15 -6.83
C MET A 35 -18.65 6.92 -8.30
N SER A 36 -19.08 7.79 -9.22
CA SER A 36 -18.77 7.69 -10.65
C SER A 36 -17.26 7.74 -10.94
N PHE A 37 -16.48 8.37 -10.06
CA PHE A 37 -15.02 8.47 -10.18
C PHE A 37 -14.25 7.34 -9.47
N PHE A 38 -14.94 6.43 -8.78
CA PHE A 38 -14.30 5.35 -8.03
C PHE A 38 -13.37 4.51 -8.91
N VAL A 39 -13.81 4.16 -10.13
CA VAL A 39 -13.02 3.34 -11.06
C VAL A 39 -11.70 4.02 -11.40
N VAL A 40 -11.71 5.33 -11.67
CA VAL A 40 -10.51 6.11 -11.98
C VAL A 40 -9.56 6.13 -10.79
N ILE A 41 -10.08 6.36 -9.59
CA ILE A 41 -9.31 6.41 -8.34
C ILE A 41 -8.70 5.04 -8.01
N PHE A 42 -9.46 3.96 -8.22
CA PHE A 42 -9.00 2.59 -8.05
C PHE A 42 -7.81 2.27 -8.96
N TRP A 43 -7.91 2.61 -10.26
CA TRP A 43 -6.81 2.40 -11.20
C TRP A 43 -5.60 3.27 -10.88
N PHE A 44 -5.82 4.52 -10.47
CA PHE A 44 -4.74 5.40 -9.99
C PHE A 44 -3.99 4.79 -8.80
N LYS A 45 -4.71 4.19 -7.84
CA LYS A 45 -4.10 3.49 -6.70
C LYS A 45 -3.29 2.26 -7.15
N LEU A 46 -3.81 1.45 -8.07
CA LEU A 46 -3.08 0.29 -8.59
C LEU A 46 -1.80 0.68 -9.34
N ILE A 47 -1.88 1.68 -10.22
CA ILE A 47 -0.73 2.14 -11.00
C ILE A 47 0.35 2.70 -10.08
N SER A 48 -0.02 3.53 -9.10
CA SER A 48 0.93 4.08 -8.13
C SER A 48 1.60 3.01 -7.27
N MET A 49 0.87 1.97 -6.84
CA MET A 49 1.48 0.80 -6.19
C MET A 49 2.52 0.13 -7.09
N GLY A 50 2.23 -0.01 -8.39
CA GLY A 50 3.19 -0.52 -9.38
C GLY A 50 4.49 0.30 -9.43
N PHE A 51 4.38 1.64 -9.45
CA PHE A 51 5.54 2.53 -9.41
C PHE A 51 6.34 2.42 -8.10
N ILE A 52 5.66 2.29 -6.96
CA ILE A 52 6.32 2.07 -5.67
C ILE A 52 7.09 0.74 -5.68
N ILE A 53 6.49 -0.32 -6.22
CA ILE A 53 7.12 -1.64 -6.34
C ILE A 53 8.39 -1.56 -7.17
N THR A 54 8.34 -0.95 -8.35
CA THR A 54 9.51 -0.84 -9.24
C THR A 54 10.61 0.01 -8.60
N PHE A 55 10.24 1.12 -7.95
CA PHE A 55 11.18 1.99 -7.26
C PHE A 55 11.91 1.28 -6.11
N ILE A 56 11.18 0.63 -5.20
CA ILE A 56 11.79 -0.09 -4.07
C ILE A 56 12.62 -1.28 -4.56
N ASN A 57 12.13 -2.01 -5.56
CA ASN A 57 12.87 -3.14 -6.13
C ASN A 57 14.23 -2.72 -6.68
N SER A 58 14.32 -1.54 -7.28
CA SER A 58 15.59 -0.99 -7.77
C SER A 58 16.48 -0.49 -6.63
N TYR A 59 15.93 0.31 -5.71
CA TYR A 59 16.72 1.04 -4.71
C TYR A 59 17.14 0.19 -3.51
N ARG A 60 16.32 -0.80 -3.10
CA ARG A 60 16.50 -1.60 -1.88
C ARG A 60 16.57 -3.09 -2.15
N SER A 61 17.07 -3.47 -3.33
CA SER A 61 17.24 -4.89 -3.71
C SER A 61 18.03 -5.71 -2.68
N LYS A 62 19.00 -5.09 -2.00
CA LYS A 62 19.83 -5.73 -0.97
C LYS A 62 19.07 -6.03 0.33
N GLU A 63 18.02 -5.27 0.66
CA GLU A 63 17.23 -5.49 1.88
C GLU A 63 16.42 -6.79 1.81
N TYR A 64 16.11 -7.28 0.61
CA TYR A 64 15.41 -8.56 0.46
C TYR A 64 16.20 -9.75 1.01
N PHE A 65 17.54 -9.72 0.95
CA PHE A 65 18.38 -10.78 1.52
C PHE A 65 18.25 -10.86 3.04
N TYR A 66 18.08 -9.72 3.72
CA TYR A 66 17.84 -9.70 5.17
C TYR A 66 16.56 -10.46 5.53
N TYR A 67 15.45 -10.18 4.84
CA TYR A 67 14.19 -10.86 5.13
C TYR A 67 14.19 -12.33 4.71
N GLN A 68 14.89 -12.68 3.62
CA GLN A 68 15.05 -14.08 3.19
C GLN A 68 15.85 -14.90 4.21
N ASN A 69 16.92 -14.33 4.77
CA ASN A 69 17.68 -14.97 5.86
C ASN A 69 16.83 -15.19 7.12
N LEU A 70 15.75 -14.43 7.28
CA LEU A 70 14.77 -14.60 8.36
C LEU A 70 13.61 -15.54 7.99
N GLY A 71 13.66 -16.18 6.83
CA GLY A 71 12.67 -17.16 6.35
C GLY A 71 11.46 -16.56 5.62
N LEU A 72 11.49 -15.27 5.27
CA LEU A 72 10.40 -14.64 4.52
C LEU A 72 10.78 -14.41 3.06
N SER A 73 9.93 -14.91 2.16
CA SER A 73 10.09 -14.67 0.73
C SER A 73 9.72 -13.24 0.38
N LYS A 74 10.32 -12.73 -0.70
CA LYS A 74 10.00 -11.41 -1.27
C LYS A 74 8.50 -11.28 -1.60
N ILE A 75 7.90 -12.36 -2.10
CA ILE A 75 6.47 -12.41 -2.44
C ILE A 75 5.62 -12.24 -1.18
N ALA A 76 5.95 -12.95 -0.09
CA ALA A 76 5.19 -12.84 1.16
C ALA A 76 5.24 -11.42 1.75
N LEU A 77 6.39 -10.74 1.67
CA LEU A 77 6.52 -9.35 2.10
C LEU A 77 5.60 -8.43 1.30
N TRP A 78 5.70 -8.49 -0.03
CA TRP A 78 4.91 -7.65 -0.93
C TRP A 78 3.42 -7.93 -0.81
N THR A 79 2.99 -9.20 -0.84
CA THR A 79 1.58 -9.54 -0.73
C THR A 79 1.02 -9.08 0.61
N GLY A 80 1.71 -9.33 1.72
CA GLY A 80 1.26 -8.91 3.05
C GLY A 80 1.15 -7.39 3.18
N SER A 81 2.17 -6.66 2.73
CA SER A 81 2.21 -5.21 2.84
C SER A 81 1.24 -4.51 1.87
N LEU A 82 1.06 -5.03 0.65
CA LEU A 82 0.11 -4.49 -0.34
C LEU A 82 -1.34 -4.76 0.07
N VAL A 83 -1.66 -5.95 0.58
CA VAL A 83 -3.01 -6.25 1.08
C VAL A 83 -3.37 -5.31 2.22
N PHE A 84 -2.47 -5.13 3.19
CA PHE A 84 -2.69 -4.21 4.30
C PHE A 84 -2.93 -2.77 3.80
N ASP A 85 -2.09 -2.29 2.89
CA ASP A 85 -2.21 -0.94 2.33
C ASP A 85 -3.52 -0.76 1.53
N PHE A 86 -3.90 -1.77 0.77
CA PHE A 86 -5.13 -1.76 -0.02
C PHE A 86 -6.38 -1.75 0.87
N VAL A 87 -6.37 -2.50 1.97
CA VAL A 87 -7.43 -2.47 2.98
C VAL A 87 -7.53 -1.09 3.62
N LEU A 88 -6.40 -0.44 3.94
CA LEU A 88 -6.40 0.94 4.44
C LEU A 88 -7.00 1.93 3.43
N PHE A 89 -6.65 1.78 2.15
CA PHE A 89 -7.23 2.59 1.08
C PHE A 89 -8.76 2.42 0.99
N LEU A 90 -9.25 1.18 1.00
CA LEU A 90 -10.70 0.92 0.98
C LEU A 90 -11.40 1.44 2.24
N ALA A 91 -10.78 1.29 3.42
CA ALA A 91 -11.33 1.81 4.67
C ALA A 91 -11.47 3.34 4.64
N LEU A 92 -10.49 4.05 4.06
CA LEU A 92 -10.57 5.50 3.87
C LEU A 92 -11.70 5.90 2.92
N ILE A 93 -11.81 5.23 1.77
CA ILE A 93 -12.88 5.51 0.80
C ILE A 93 -14.25 5.24 1.43
N PHE A 94 -14.41 4.10 2.10
CA PHE A 94 -15.65 3.75 2.78
C PHE A 94 -16.00 4.74 3.90
N GLY A 95 -15.02 5.14 4.71
CA GLY A 95 -15.21 6.17 5.74
C GLY A 95 -15.67 7.51 5.16
N VAL A 96 -15.05 7.95 4.06
CA VAL A 96 -15.46 9.17 3.35
C VAL A 96 -16.86 9.03 2.74
N TYR A 97 -17.22 7.84 2.25
CA TYR A 97 -18.54 7.57 1.70
C TYR A 97 -19.65 7.70 2.76
N GLN A 98 -19.41 7.21 3.97
CA GLN A 98 -20.36 7.31 5.10
C GLN A 98 -20.51 8.74 5.64
N LEU A 99 -19.48 9.58 5.51
CA LEU A 99 -19.46 10.96 5.99
C LEU A 99 -20.04 11.98 4.99
N ARG A 100 -20.40 11.53 3.80
CA ARG A 100 -20.98 12.36 2.73
C ARG A 100 -22.50 12.29 2.77
#